data_AF-C6T377-F1
#
_entry.id   AF-C6T377-F1
#
_cell.length_a   1.000
_cell.length_b   1.000
_cell.length_c   1.000
_cell.angle_alpha   90.00
_cell.angle_beta   90.00
_cell.angle_gamma   90.00
#
_symmetry.space_group_name_H-M   'P 1'
#
loop_
_entity.id
_entity.type
_entity.pdbx_description
1 polymer ?
#
loop_
_entity_poly.entity_id
_entity_poly.type
_entity_poly.pdbx_seq_one_letter_code
_entity_poly.pdbx_strand_id
1 'polypeptide(L)'
;MEEIEGVNCCSESESRSSSETRPPNPNPPSYRQCKLVRHASLQMKTKLSDVSAEPGHVTEDCQSDFFPTLRSGACADIGFRSNMEDVYVCADNFMVDYGLKNHIDGPSAFYGVFDGHGGKHAADFACHHLPKFIVDDEDFPRDIERIVASAFLQTDN
;
A
#
# COMPACT_ATOMS: atom_id res chain seq x y z
N MET A 1 16.21 -8.13 -44.40
CA MET A 1 15.39 -7.91 -43.20
C MET A 1 16.02 -8.79 -42.14
N GLU A 2 16.73 -8.14 -41.22
CA GLU A 2 17.49 -8.74 -40.11
C GLU A 2 16.55 -9.21 -38.98
N GLU A 3 17.17 -9.66 -37.87
CA GLU A 3 16.65 -10.23 -36.61
C GLU A 3 16.65 -11.78 -36.63
N ILE A 4 17.74 -12.51 -36.33
CA ILE A 4 18.57 -12.67 -35.11
C ILE A 4 17.89 -13.53 -34.01
N GLU A 5 18.61 -14.61 -33.66
CA GLU A 5 18.32 -15.67 -32.70
C GLU A 5 18.23 -15.18 -31.24
N GLY A 6 17.28 -15.73 -30.49
CA GLY A 6 17.15 -15.60 -29.04
C GLY A 6 17.31 -16.96 -28.36
N VAL A 7 18.43 -17.11 -27.66
CA VAL A 7 19.01 -18.29 -27.04
C VAL A 7 18.14 -18.95 -25.96
N ASN A 8 18.05 -20.28 -26.02
CA ASN A 8 17.56 -21.19 -24.99
C ASN A 8 18.61 -21.35 -23.87
N CYS A 9 18.22 -21.33 -22.59
CA CYS A 9 19.04 -21.86 -21.49
C CYS A 9 18.19 -22.40 -20.33
N CYS A 10 18.01 -23.73 -20.36
CA CYS A 10 18.29 -24.71 -19.29
C CYS A 10 17.58 -24.57 -17.92
N SER A 11 17.04 -25.61 -17.29
CA SER A 11 17.17 -27.06 -17.49
C SER A 11 16.17 -27.79 -16.59
N GLU A 12 15.66 -28.92 -17.09
CA GLU A 12 14.86 -29.89 -16.35
C GLU A 12 15.70 -30.58 -15.26
N SER A 13 15.12 -30.76 -14.07
CA SER A 13 15.51 -31.83 -13.17
C SER A 13 14.31 -32.28 -12.35
N GLU A 14 13.77 -33.45 -12.69
CA GLU A 14 12.82 -34.19 -11.88
C GLU A 14 13.50 -34.78 -10.64
N SER A 15 12.85 -34.69 -9.48
CA SER A 15 12.99 -35.69 -8.43
C SER A 15 11.72 -35.77 -7.59
N ARG A 16 10.99 -36.87 -7.74
CA ARG A 16 9.89 -37.28 -6.84
C ARG A 16 10.47 -37.87 -5.54
N SER A 17 9.94 -37.48 -4.39
CA SER A 17 9.71 -38.42 -3.27
C SER A 17 8.63 -37.89 -2.33
N SER A 18 7.76 -38.81 -1.90
CA SER A 18 6.53 -38.63 -1.13
C SER A 18 6.77 -38.98 0.35
N SER A 19 6.27 -38.16 1.28
CA SER A 19 5.63 -38.62 2.53
C SER A 19 5.09 -37.45 3.37
N GLU A 20 3.75 -37.34 3.39
CA GLU A 20 2.86 -37.17 4.55
C GLU A 20 3.16 -36.15 5.69
N THR A 21 2.28 -35.14 5.76
CA THR A 21 1.53 -34.68 6.95
C THR A 21 2.27 -34.60 8.30
N ARG A 22 3.00 -33.49 8.51
CA ARG A 22 3.19 -32.90 9.85
C ARG A 22 3.08 -31.37 9.79
N PRO A 23 2.54 -30.72 10.84
CA PRO A 23 2.58 -29.26 10.94
C PRO A 23 4.03 -28.77 11.00
N PRO A 24 4.39 -27.69 10.29
CA PRO A 24 5.76 -27.20 10.26
C PRO A 24 6.20 -26.70 11.65
N ASN A 25 7.36 -27.20 12.08
CA ASN A 25 8.12 -26.82 13.27
C ASN A 25 8.49 -25.32 13.22
N PRO A 26 8.50 -24.55 14.33
CA PRO A 26 8.61 -23.08 14.28
C PRO A 26 9.95 -22.50 13.79
N ASN A 27 10.96 -23.31 13.43
CA ASN A 27 12.29 -22.80 13.11
C ASN A 27 13.05 -23.64 12.05
N PRO A 28 13.09 -23.20 10.78
CA PRO A 28 14.19 -23.43 9.84
C PRO A 28 15.09 -22.18 9.68
N PRO A 29 16.36 -22.33 9.24
CA PRO A 29 17.35 -21.26 9.28
C PRO A 29 17.20 -20.28 8.11
N SER A 30 17.47 -19.00 8.38
CA SER A 30 17.47 -17.86 7.44
C SER A 30 16.10 -17.23 7.13
N TYR A 31 15.40 -16.78 8.18
CA TYR A 31 14.56 -15.59 8.02
C TYR A 31 15.45 -14.41 7.60
N ARG A 32 15.28 -13.91 6.37
CA ARG A 32 15.67 -12.52 6.08
C ARG A 32 14.68 -11.65 6.82
N GLN A 33 15.05 -11.30 8.06
CA GLN A 33 14.33 -10.36 8.88
C GLN A 33 14.25 -9.03 8.11
N CYS A 34 13.07 -8.71 7.57
CA CYS A 34 12.77 -7.35 7.14
C CYS A 34 12.90 -6.49 8.39
N LYS A 35 14.02 -5.78 8.50
CA LYS A 35 14.31 -4.90 9.64
C LYS A 35 13.29 -3.76 9.60
N LEU A 36 12.23 -3.87 10.39
CA LEU A 36 11.35 -2.76 10.67
C LEU A 36 12.14 -1.76 11.54
N VAL A 37 12.70 -0.75 10.90
CA VAL A 37 13.39 0.34 11.61
C VAL A 37 12.32 1.22 12.25
N ARG A 38 12.13 1.09 13.57
CA ARG A 38 11.37 2.06 14.36
C ARG A 38 12.25 3.29 14.57
N HIS A 39 11.94 4.39 13.91
CA HIS A 39 12.55 5.69 14.23
C HIS A 39 11.67 6.43 15.25
N ALA A 40 12.30 6.84 16.35
CA ALA A 40 11.71 7.76 17.31
C ALA A 40 11.72 9.17 16.72
N SER A 41 10.55 9.80 16.59
CA SER A 41 10.39 11.23 16.88
C SER A 41 8.94 11.68 16.66
N LEU A 42 8.16 11.69 17.73
CA LEU A 42 7.07 12.67 17.87
C LEU A 42 7.76 14.01 18.16
N GLN A 43 8.00 14.84 17.14
CA GLN A 43 8.47 16.21 17.38
C GLN A 43 7.27 17.12 17.53
N MET A 44 6.89 17.39 18.78
CA MET A 44 5.96 18.47 19.09
C MET A 44 6.73 19.79 18.96
N LYS A 45 6.37 20.61 17.98
CA LYS A 45 6.77 22.03 17.96
C LYS A 45 5.64 22.82 18.59
N THR A 46 5.63 22.93 19.92
CA THR A 46 4.81 23.92 20.61
C THR A 46 5.42 25.29 20.37
N LYS A 47 4.77 26.11 19.53
CA LYS A 47 5.12 27.52 19.37
C LYS A 47 4.50 28.27 20.54
N LEU A 48 5.29 28.54 21.58
CA LEU A 48 4.89 29.44 22.66
C LEU A 48 4.88 30.87 22.10
N SER A 49 3.71 31.43 21.83
CA SER A 49 3.57 32.87 21.62
C SER A 49 3.31 33.54 22.97
N ASP A 50 4.22 34.43 23.38
CA ASP A 50 4.03 35.32 24.54
C ASP A 50 2.76 36.17 24.33
N VAL A 51 1.74 35.94 25.15
CA VAL A 51 0.51 36.76 25.16
C VAL A 51 0.56 37.67 26.38
N SER A 52 0.71 38.96 26.13
CA SER A 52 0.49 40.03 27.11
C SER A 52 -0.97 40.06 27.52
N ALA A 53 -1.22 40.00 28.83
CA ALA A 53 -2.54 39.86 29.43
C ALA A 53 -3.41 41.12 29.25
N GLU A 54 -4.59 40.95 28.65
CA GLU A 54 -5.77 41.80 28.86
C GLU A 54 -7.02 40.91 28.98
N PRO A 55 -8.01 41.23 29.84
CA PRO A 55 -9.07 40.30 30.21
C PRO A 55 -10.26 40.39 29.25
N GLY A 56 -10.32 39.47 28.27
CA GLY A 56 -11.48 39.27 27.40
C GLY A 56 -11.60 37.82 26.93
N HIS A 57 -12.62 37.13 27.43
CA HIS A 57 -13.16 35.81 27.03
C HIS A 57 -12.24 34.93 26.16
N VAL A 58 -11.38 34.15 26.82
CA VAL A 58 -10.47 33.19 26.17
C VAL A 58 -11.19 31.85 26.01
N THR A 59 -11.70 31.56 24.81
CA THR A 59 -11.80 30.16 24.38
C THR A 59 -10.40 29.78 23.93
N GLU A 60 -9.65 29.11 24.79
CA GLU A 60 -8.39 28.47 24.41
C GLU A 60 -8.70 27.30 23.46
N ASP A 61 -8.83 27.59 22.17
CA ASP A 61 -8.85 26.56 21.14
C ASP A 61 -7.39 26.13 20.91
N CYS A 62 -6.95 25.15 21.69
CA CYS A 62 -5.65 24.52 21.55
C CYS A 62 -5.61 23.69 20.25
N GLN A 63 -5.52 24.36 19.10
CA GLN A 63 -5.22 23.70 17.83
C GLN A 63 -3.78 23.21 17.89
N SER A 64 -3.62 21.92 18.19
CA SER A 64 -2.32 21.26 18.06
C SER A 64 -2.02 21.07 16.58
N ASP A 65 -0.95 21.72 16.09
CA ASP A 65 -0.38 21.58 14.73
C ASP A 65 0.24 20.18 14.49
N PHE A 66 -0.46 19.11 14.87
CA PHE A 66 0.01 17.75 14.70
C PHE A 66 -0.42 17.22 13.33
N PHE A 67 0.55 17.03 12.44
CA PHE A 67 0.34 16.36 11.15
C PHE A 67 0.97 14.96 11.21
N PRO A 68 0.16 13.88 11.18
CA PRO A 68 0.69 12.52 11.15
C PRO A 68 1.49 12.30 9.85
N THR A 69 2.69 11.75 9.97
CA THR A 69 3.43 11.23 8.80
C THR A 69 3.12 9.74 8.65
N LEU A 70 2.47 9.38 7.54
CA LEU A 70 2.21 7.98 7.19
C LEU A 70 3.49 7.34 6.63
N ARG A 71 3.72 6.08 7.01
CA ARG A 71 4.84 5.26 6.53
C ARG A 71 4.37 3.82 6.43
N SER A 72 4.59 3.19 5.28
CA SER A 72 4.24 1.79 5.06
C SER A 72 5.45 0.90 4.82
N GLY A 73 5.18 -0.41 4.89
CA GLY A 73 6.09 -1.46 4.50
C GLY A 73 5.29 -2.66 4.02
N ALA A 74 5.81 -3.37 3.02
CA ALA A 74 5.18 -4.53 2.43
C ALA A 74 6.14 -5.72 2.39
N CYS A 75 5.57 -6.92 2.46
CA CYS A 75 6.30 -8.17 2.33
C CYS A 75 5.42 -9.14 1.52
N ALA A 76 6.02 -9.79 0.53
CA ALA A 76 5.38 -10.83 -0.25
C ALA A 76 6.28 -12.07 -0.27
N ASP A 77 5.69 -13.25 -0.19
CA ASP A 77 6.39 -14.53 -0.25
C ASP A 77 5.62 -15.48 -1.16
N ILE A 78 6.30 -16.01 -2.17
CA ILE A 78 5.73 -16.96 -3.14
C ILE A 78 5.47 -18.34 -2.51
N GLY A 79 6.18 -18.66 -1.42
CA GLY A 79 6.12 -19.97 -0.78
C GLY A 79 6.43 -21.11 -1.76
N PHE A 80 5.53 -22.10 -1.82
CA PHE A 80 5.68 -23.29 -2.68
C PHE A 80 5.05 -23.16 -4.07
N ARG A 81 4.53 -21.98 -4.43
CA ARG A 81 3.90 -21.75 -5.74
C ARG A 81 4.96 -21.60 -6.83
N SER A 82 4.60 -21.96 -8.06
CA SER A 82 5.48 -21.79 -9.21
C SER A 82 5.54 -20.34 -9.70
N ASN A 83 4.45 -19.59 -9.53
CA ASN A 83 4.31 -18.20 -9.98
C ASN A 83 3.81 -17.33 -8.84
N MET A 84 4.33 -16.10 -8.75
CA MET A 84 3.83 -15.06 -7.84
C MET A 84 2.67 -14.34 -8.53
N GLU A 85 1.44 -14.64 -8.12
CA GLU A 85 0.23 -14.02 -8.70
C GLU A 85 -0.29 -12.85 -7.83
N ASP A 86 0.12 -12.76 -6.56
CA ASP A 86 -0.25 -11.64 -5.70
C ASP A 86 0.44 -10.35 -6.13
N VAL A 87 -0.28 -9.24 -5.97
CA VAL A 87 0.18 -7.88 -6.22
C VAL A 87 -0.22 -7.01 -5.02
N TYR A 88 0.55 -5.98 -4.72
CA TYR A 88 0.21 -5.03 -3.67
C TYR A 88 0.55 -3.60 -4.10
N VAL A 89 -0.11 -2.64 -3.46
CA VAL A 89 0.19 -1.21 -3.59
C VAL A 89 0.31 -0.59 -2.21
N CYS A 90 1.28 0.30 -2.06
CA CYS A 90 1.46 1.14 -0.88
C CYS A 90 1.66 2.58 -1.33
N ALA A 91 0.61 3.40 -1.18
CA ALA A 91 0.63 4.82 -1.50
C ALA A 91 0.48 5.62 -0.19
N ASP A 92 1.60 6.05 0.39
CA ASP A 92 1.62 6.83 1.66
C ASP A 92 1.12 8.27 1.47
N ASN A 93 1.09 8.77 0.22
CA ASN A 93 0.62 10.11 -0.15
C ASN A 93 -0.41 10.02 -1.29
N PHE A 94 -1.52 9.31 -1.03
CA PHE A 94 -2.48 8.90 -2.06
C PHE A 94 -3.00 10.06 -2.93
N MET A 95 -3.37 11.18 -2.34
CA MET A 95 -3.83 12.36 -3.10
C MET A 95 -2.77 12.91 -4.07
N VAL A 96 -1.50 12.93 -3.65
CA VAL A 96 -0.38 13.45 -4.45
C VAL A 96 -0.03 12.47 -5.56
N ASP A 97 0.03 11.19 -5.22
CA ASP A 97 0.39 10.11 -6.14
C ASP A 97 -0.61 9.96 -7.30
N TYR A 98 -1.87 10.35 -7.08
CA TYR A 98 -2.97 10.25 -8.04
C TYR A 98 -3.49 11.61 -8.55
N GLY A 99 -2.79 12.71 -8.27
CA GLY A 99 -2.98 13.99 -8.98
C GLY A 99 -4.07 14.92 -8.45
N LEU A 100 -4.70 14.65 -7.32
CA LEU A 100 -5.61 15.57 -6.64
C LEU A 100 -4.81 16.68 -5.95
N LYS A 101 -4.49 17.73 -6.71
CA LYS A 101 -3.77 18.91 -6.21
C LYS A 101 -4.61 19.80 -5.30
N ASN A 102 -5.91 19.58 -5.24
CA ASN A 102 -6.86 20.45 -4.56
C ASN A 102 -7.69 19.63 -3.57
N HIS A 103 -7.63 20.02 -2.29
CA HIS A 103 -8.66 19.79 -1.27
C HIS A 103 -8.78 18.40 -0.60
N ILE A 104 -7.84 18.04 0.28
CA ILE A 104 -8.14 17.47 1.60
C ILE A 104 -7.09 17.99 2.59
N ASP A 105 -7.52 18.59 3.71
CA ASP A 105 -6.62 18.90 4.83
C ASP A 105 -6.36 17.59 5.60
N GLY A 106 -5.17 17.02 5.43
CA GLY A 106 -4.72 15.85 6.20
C GLY A 106 -3.94 14.82 5.38
N PRO A 107 -3.24 13.88 6.05
CA PRO A 107 -2.55 12.80 5.38
C PRO A 107 -3.55 11.84 4.72
N SER A 108 -3.23 11.36 3.52
CA SER A 108 -4.05 10.40 2.77
C SER A 108 -3.18 9.23 2.31
N ALA A 109 -3.70 8.02 2.43
CA ALA A 109 -2.99 6.83 1.96
C ALA A 109 -3.94 5.77 1.40
N PHE A 110 -3.41 4.95 0.49
CA PHE A 110 -4.10 3.79 -0.07
C PHE A 110 -3.19 2.57 0.00
N TYR A 111 -3.71 1.48 0.54
CA TYR A 111 -3.02 0.21 0.65
C TYR A 111 -3.94 -0.89 0.12
N GLY A 112 -3.43 -1.71 -0.78
CA GLY A 112 -4.20 -2.79 -1.38
C GLY A 112 -3.35 -4.04 -1.54
N VAL A 113 -3.96 -5.20 -1.32
CA VAL A 113 -3.38 -6.52 -1.60
C VAL A 113 -4.35 -7.25 -2.50
N PHE A 114 -3.85 -7.78 -3.61
CA PHE A 114 -4.61 -8.41 -4.68
C PHE A 114 -4.08 -9.82 -4.87
N ASP A 115 -4.85 -10.82 -4.46
CA ASP A 115 -4.54 -12.24 -4.63
C ASP A 115 -4.97 -12.69 -6.03
N GLY A 116 -4.01 -13.00 -6.89
CA GLY A 116 -4.27 -13.44 -8.26
C GLY A 116 -4.59 -14.93 -8.33
N HIS A 117 -5.50 -15.30 -9.22
CA HIS A 117 -5.79 -16.70 -9.51
C HIS A 117 -6.01 -16.93 -11.00
N GLY A 118 -5.40 -18.00 -11.55
CA GLY A 118 -5.47 -18.30 -12.98
C GLY A 118 -4.58 -17.38 -13.83
N GLY A 119 -3.59 -16.74 -13.20
CA GLY A 119 -2.70 -15.76 -13.78
C GLY A 119 -2.70 -14.43 -13.03
N LYS A 120 -1.58 -13.69 -13.10
CA LYS A 120 -1.38 -12.40 -12.41
C LYS A 120 -2.17 -11.22 -13.00
N HIS A 121 -2.68 -11.35 -14.23
CA HIS A 121 -3.19 -10.21 -15.00
C HIS A 121 -4.34 -9.45 -14.31
N ALA A 122 -5.32 -10.15 -13.74
CA ALA A 122 -6.45 -9.48 -13.07
C ALA A 122 -5.99 -8.72 -11.81
N ALA A 123 -5.15 -9.36 -10.97
CA ALA A 123 -4.59 -8.72 -9.78
C ALA A 123 -3.71 -7.51 -10.15
N ASP A 124 -2.92 -7.61 -11.21
CA ASP A 124 -2.09 -6.52 -11.71
C ASP A 124 -2.94 -5.36 -12.25
N PHE A 125 -3.98 -5.66 -13.01
CA PHE A 125 -4.90 -4.65 -13.54
C PHE A 125 -5.61 -3.92 -12.39
N ALA A 126 -6.20 -4.65 -11.45
CA ALA A 126 -6.89 -4.07 -10.30
C ALA A 126 -5.94 -3.20 -9.47
N CYS A 127 -4.72 -3.67 -9.20
CA CYS A 127 -3.72 -2.92 -8.44
C CYS A 127 -3.37 -1.56 -9.06
N HIS A 128 -3.32 -1.47 -10.39
CA HIS A 128 -2.94 -0.25 -11.10
C HIS A 128 -4.09 0.71 -11.42
N HIS A 129 -5.33 0.21 -11.49
CA HIS A 129 -6.49 0.98 -11.98
C HIS A 129 -7.50 1.30 -10.87
N LEU A 130 -7.75 0.37 -9.95
CA LEU A 130 -8.72 0.59 -8.87
C LEU A 130 -8.46 1.89 -8.09
N PRO A 131 -7.22 2.24 -7.68
CA PRO A 131 -7.01 3.46 -6.92
C PRO A 131 -7.22 4.73 -7.77
N LYS A 132 -7.03 4.66 -9.09
CA LYS A 132 -7.33 5.78 -10.01
C LYS A 132 -8.83 6.02 -10.10
N PHE A 133 -9.61 4.97 -10.31
CA PHE A 133 -11.07 5.09 -10.36
C PHE A 133 -11.69 5.64 -9.08
N ILE A 134 -11.09 5.35 -7.92
CA ILE A 134 -11.51 5.94 -6.64
C ILE A 134 -11.26 7.46 -6.62
N VAL A 135 -10.09 7.89 -7.08
CA VAL A 135 -9.66 9.29 -7.05
C VAL A 135 -10.34 10.14 -8.12
N ASP A 136 -10.65 9.54 -9.26
CA ASP A 136 -11.28 10.20 -10.40
C ASP A 136 -12.81 10.35 -10.23
N ASP A 137 -13.43 9.73 -9.20
CA ASP A 137 -14.86 9.90 -8.91
C ASP A 137 -15.14 11.31 -8.37
N GLU A 138 -16.13 11.99 -8.96
CA GLU A 138 -16.46 13.39 -8.64
C GLU A 138 -16.88 13.61 -7.18
N ASP A 139 -17.45 12.58 -6.54
CA ASP A 139 -17.88 12.66 -5.15
C ASP A 139 -16.76 12.30 -4.16
N PHE A 140 -15.56 11.95 -4.63
CA PHE A 140 -14.43 11.71 -3.73
C PHE A 140 -13.99 13.00 -3.03
N PRO A 141 -13.78 13.00 -1.70
CA PRO A 141 -13.84 11.90 -0.72
C PRO A 141 -15.16 11.83 0.09
N ARG A 142 -16.26 12.43 -0.37
CA ARG A 142 -17.50 12.64 0.38
C ARG A 142 -18.30 11.35 0.64
N ASP A 143 -18.33 10.43 -0.32
CA ASP A 143 -19.11 9.18 -0.26
C ASP A 143 -18.25 7.95 -0.59
N ILE A 144 -17.30 7.65 0.31
CA ILE A 144 -16.29 6.60 0.09
C ILE A 144 -16.90 5.24 -0.21
N GLU A 145 -17.99 4.84 0.46
CA GLU A 145 -18.60 3.52 0.26
C GLU A 145 -19.13 3.36 -1.17
N ARG A 146 -19.88 4.37 -1.64
CA ARG A 146 -20.41 4.37 -3.02
C ARG A 146 -19.29 4.43 -4.05
N ILE A 147 -18.28 5.27 -3.81
CA ILE A 147 -17.14 5.46 -4.72
C ILE A 147 -16.35 4.17 -4.85
N VAL A 148 -16.01 3.51 -3.74
CA VAL A 148 -15.30 2.24 -3.78
C VAL A 148 -16.12 1.20 -4.52
N ALA A 149 -17.43 1.07 -4.24
CA ALA A 149 -18.29 0.14 -4.97
C ALA A 149 -18.30 0.43 -6.50
N SER A 150 -18.41 1.71 -6.88
CA SER A 150 -18.33 2.15 -8.28
C SER A 150 -16.98 1.80 -8.92
N ALA A 151 -15.87 2.06 -8.23
CA ALA A 151 -14.52 1.78 -8.71
C ALA A 151 -14.28 0.27 -8.92
N PHE A 152 -14.81 -0.59 -8.04
CA PHE A 152 -14.76 -2.03 -8.24
C PHE A 152 -15.53 -2.47 -9.50
N LEU A 153 -16.73 -1.93 -9.72
CA LEU A 153 -17.52 -2.21 -10.94
C LEU A 153 -16.81 -1.70 -12.19
N GLN A 154 -16.20 -0.51 -12.15
CA GLN A 154 -15.43 0.03 -13.27
C GLN A 154 -14.17 -0.79 -13.58
N THR A 155 -13.53 -1.34 -12.55
CA THR A 155 -12.34 -2.20 -12.71
C THR A 155 -12.68 -3.55 -13.37
N ASP A 156 -13.93 -4.00 -13.27
CA ASP A 156 -14.39 -5.30 -13.80
C ASP A 156 -15.01 -5.20 -15.21
N ASN A 157 -15.14 -3.99 -15.78
CA ASN A 157 -15.69 -3.76 -17.13
C ASN A 157 -14.64 -3.85 -18.24
#